data_AF-A0A9R0J0N3-F1
#
_entry.id   AF-A0A9R0J0N3-F1
#
_cell.length_a   1.000
_cell.length_b   1.000
_cell.length_c   1.000
_cell.angle_alpha   90.00
_cell.angle_beta   90.00
_cell.angle_gamma   90.00
#
_symmetry.space_group_name_H-M   'P 1'
#
loop_
_entity.id
_entity.type
_entity.pdbx_description
1 polymer ?
#
loop_
_entity_poly.entity_id
_entity_poly.type
_entity_poly.pdbx_seq_one_letter_code
_entity_poly.pdbx_strand_id
1 'polypeptide(L)'
;MAKSPSLVNLCLGALQNHILYGDDDDGIVQGIYELPTELFDGLLKQLPALALHKLQLQMPLGRQADFDLDYHCSGNGRKRVRYGKFDIAWKALFSSRWRELVKHFQVNPLSYKSSLECAETFDWKQKYWETHLQNCFDAAAERAMLPSFNGCVGEIQIPGALIKIIGYDESAKGSMHHYSRLCGHCQDFGCYVRCLRLQNMFCNKETCQLLASSQLQCLLLRRISSDIHIDGLCMILNQNRETITSLEFVNCKLSLVDLEAICSTLVIEGAQAHAVKHFSVKASKLLEANPASFPPKLISFLSSRSLESLSLCDDHIGRNYANLTLRALLDASSSLSTLELSDNNISGWLSDFRCNSSNQALSSYKKSKSMQSLRVLNLRGNNLRKNDLEDLTSALIHMPVLETLDLADNPFEDDGIKCLIPHFVKTFEHFPLANLNLKNCELSCNGATDLLEVLIALKYPLTSLSLADNDLGSQIAPLLGDFMHTSIRSLDIKDIGLGSSGFLELRINMPDVVKLISINISENRGGIQAAEFLGELISKASELVDVHAGYNLMPPESLNIICSALKIAKGELQRMDLTGNQKLCQADNLLALSEFQHNGEPIMLISSSSSQDTLYDDDP
;
A
#
# COMPACT_ATOMS: atom_id res chain seq x y z
N MET A 1 25.00 25.88 -32.69
CA MET A 1 25.58 24.85 -33.58
C MET A 1 25.69 23.56 -32.80
N ALA A 2 24.93 22.52 -33.17
CA ALA A 2 25.05 21.22 -32.52
C ALA A 2 26.45 20.64 -32.80
N LYS A 3 27.16 20.17 -31.76
CA LYS A 3 28.46 19.49 -31.92
C LYS A 3 28.29 18.30 -32.85
N SER A 4 29.16 18.18 -33.85
CA SER A 4 29.20 17.02 -34.74
C SER A 4 29.36 15.73 -33.92
N PRO A 5 28.52 14.70 -34.14
CA PRO A 5 28.63 13.45 -33.40
C PRO A 5 30.00 12.80 -33.61
N SER A 6 30.57 12.22 -32.55
CA SER A 6 31.83 11.48 -32.66
C SER A 6 31.66 10.26 -33.56
N LEU A 7 32.76 9.81 -34.20
CA LEU A 7 32.77 8.57 -34.99
C LEU A 7 32.23 7.38 -34.18
N VAL A 8 32.58 7.32 -32.89
CA VAL A 8 32.09 6.31 -31.96
C VAL A 8 30.56 6.34 -31.86
N ASN A 9 29.94 7.51 -31.68
CA ASN A 9 28.49 7.61 -31.59
C ASN A 9 27.79 7.25 -32.90
N LEU A 10 28.39 7.56 -34.05
CA LEU A 10 27.87 7.16 -35.36
C LEU A 10 27.93 5.62 -35.53
N CYS A 11 29.03 4.99 -35.13
CA CYS A 11 29.17 3.53 -35.14
C CYS A 11 28.18 2.85 -34.19
N LEU A 12 28.02 3.37 -32.96
CA LEU A 12 27.04 2.85 -32.00
C LEU A 12 25.60 2.98 -32.52
N GLY A 13 25.26 4.10 -33.16
CA GLY A 13 23.96 4.29 -33.80
C GLY A 13 23.71 3.33 -34.98
N ALA A 14 24.75 3.03 -35.76
CA ALA A 14 24.68 2.03 -36.83
C ALA A 14 24.46 0.61 -36.27
N LEU A 15 25.18 0.24 -35.20
CA LEU A 15 24.98 -1.04 -34.50
C LEU A 15 23.57 -1.14 -33.90
N GLN A 16 23.07 -0.07 -33.28
CA GLN A 16 21.70 -0.02 -32.76
C GLN A 16 20.67 -0.29 -33.86
N ASN A 17 20.78 0.41 -35.01
CA ASN A 17 19.87 0.20 -36.13
C ASN A 17 19.95 -1.23 -36.66
N HIS A 18 21.14 -1.82 -36.70
CA HIS A 18 21.32 -3.19 -37.13
C HIS A 18 20.70 -4.20 -36.14
N ILE A 19 20.84 -4.00 -34.83
CA ILE A 19 20.17 -4.85 -33.82
C ILE A 19 18.63 -4.75 -33.95
N LEU A 20 18.11 -3.57 -34.26
CA LEU A 20 16.67 -3.33 -34.33
C LEU A 20 16.04 -3.84 -35.63
N TYR A 21 16.68 -3.56 -36.77
CA TYR A 21 16.11 -3.69 -38.12
C TYR A 21 16.92 -4.60 -39.06
N GLY A 22 18.08 -5.09 -38.63
CA GLY A 22 18.82 -6.07 -39.41
C GLY A 22 18.05 -7.38 -39.50
N ASP A 23 18.26 -8.10 -40.61
CA ASP A 23 17.89 -9.53 -40.69
C ASP A 23 18.69 -10.30 -39.61
N ASP A 24 18.22 -11.49 -39.21
CA ASP A 24 18.89 -12.38 -38.23
C ASP A 24 20.21 -12.97 -38.79
N ASP A 25 21.08 -12.12 -39.34
CA ASP A 25 22.41 -12.46 -39.82
C ASP A 25 23.33 -12.54 -38.60
N ASP A 26 23.42 -13.74 -38.01
CA ASP A 26 24.11 -14.06 -36.76
C ASP A 26 25.53 -13.45 -36.67
N GLY A 27 26.22 -13.25 -37.80
CA GLY A 27 27.61 -12.80 -37.85
C GLY A 27 27.88 -11.45 -37.18
N ILE A 28 27.02 -10.45 -37.36
CA ILE A 28 27.25 -9.11 -36.80
C ILE A 28 26.91 -9.06 -35.32
N VAL A 29 25.82 -9.69 -34.90
CA VAL A 29 25.43 -9.79 -33.48
C VAL A 29 26.47 -10.57 -32.67
N GLN A 30 27.01 -11.66 -33.22
CA GLN A 30 28.12 -12.39 -32.58
C GLN A 30 29.36 -11.50 -32.41
N GLY A 31 29.70 -10.70 -33.42
CA GLY A 31 30.80 -9.73 -33.36
C GLY A 31 30.62 -8.66 -32.27
N ILE A 32 29.38 -8.28 -31.91
CA ILE A 32 29.12 -7.34 -30.81
C ILE A 32 29.62 -7.91 -29.47
N TYR A 33 29.47 -9.22 -29.24
CA TYR A 33 29.97 -9.85 -28.02
C TYR A 33 31.49 -10.06 -28.00
N GLU A 34 32.18 -9.78 -29.11
CA GLU A 34 33.65 -9.80 -29.20
C GLU A 34 34.27 -8.41 -28.95
N LEU A 35 33.43 -7.35 -28.86
CA LEU A 35 33.90 -6.01 -28.58
C LEU A 35 34.66 -5.90 -27.25
N PRO A 36 35.67 -5.01 -27.17
CA PRO A 36 36.30 -4.62 -25.91
C PRO A 36 35.25 -4.17 -24.88
N THR A 37 35.47 -4.51 -23.60
CA THR A 37 34.50 -4.29 -22.51
C THR A 37 34.05 -2.83 -22.39
N GLU A 38 34.93 -1.86 -22.65
CA GLU A 38 34.61 -0.43 -22.59
C GLU A 38 33.62 -0.01 -23.69
N LEU A 39 33.78 -0.56 -24.91
CA LEU A 39 32.89 -0.29 -26.03
C LEU A 39 31.56 -1.02 -25.88
N PHE A 40 31.60 -2.26 -25.37
CA PHE A 40 30.39 -3.03 -25.07
C PHE A 40 29.57 -2.37 -23.95
N ASP A 41 30.19 -1.98 -22.84
CA ASP A 41 29.53 -1.27 -21.74
C ASP A 41 29.00 0.11 -22.20
N GLY A 42 29.75 0.79 -23.07
CA GLY A 42 29.32 2.05 -23.68
C GLY A 42 28.09 1.89 -24.57
N LEU A 43 28.04 0.80 -25.35
CA LEU A 43 26.89 0.42 -26.19
C LEU A 43 25.67 0.15 -25.32
N LEU A 44 25.77 -0.73 -24.31
CA LEU A 44 24.62 -1.11 -23.45
C LEU A 44 23.94 0.10 -22.79
N LYS A 45 24.72 1.12 -22.40
CA LYS A 45 24.19 2.36 -21.79
C LYS A 45 23.40 3.24 -22.76
N GLN A 46 23.61 3.09 -24.06
CA GLN A 46 22.99 3.90 -25.11
C GLN A 46 21.86 3.16 -25.82
N LEU A 47 21.77 1.84 -25.69
CA LEU A 47 20.74 1.06 -26.35
C LEU A 47 19.35 1.35 -25.78
N PRO A 48 18.34 1.59 -26.64
CA PRO A 48 16.95 1.61 -26.20
C PRO A 48 16.50 0.20 -25.80
N ALA A 49 15.38 0.13 -25.08
CA ALA A 49 14.89 -1.11 -24.48
C ALA A 49 14.72 -2.27 -25.48
N LEU A 50 14.16 -2.04 -26.67
CA LEU A 50 13.96 -3.11 -27.65
C LEU A 50 15.28 -3.66 -28.18
N ALA A 51 16.24 -2.78 -28.46
CA ALA A 51 17.57 -3.20 -28.93
C ALA A 51 18.33 -3.97 -27.84
N LEU A 52 18.26 -3.47 -26.60
CA LEU A 52 18.85 -4.14 -25.43
C LEU A 52 18.22 -5.53 -25.23
N HIS A 53 16.91 -5.65 -25.42
CA HIS A 53 16.18 -6.91 -25.30
C HIS A 53 16.58 -7.91 -26.38
N LYS A 54 16.59 -7.51 -27.67
CA LYS A 54 17.03 -8.38 -28.77
C LYS A 54 18.47 -8.86 -28.56
N LEU A 55 19.37 -7.93 -28.19
CA LEU A 55 20.76 -8.24 -27.88
C LEU A 55 20.88 -9.16 -26.66
N GLN A 56 19.98 -9.13 -25.68
CA GLN A 56 20.05 -10.06 -24.56
C GLN A 56 19.49 -11.45 -24.92
N LEU A 57 18.49 -11.53 -25.82
CA LEU A 57 17.91 -12.78 -26.28
C LEU A 57 18.87 -13.61 -27.15
N GLN A 58 19.64 -12.94 -28.01
CA GLN A 58 20.58 -13.59 -28.96
C GLN A 58 21.92 -13.99 -28.29
N MET A 59 22.00 -13.94 -26.96
CA MET A 59 23.23 -14.24 -26.23
C MET A 59 23.55 -15.75 -26.29
N PRO A 60 24.79 -16.15 -26.67
CA PRO A 60 25.14 -17.57 -26.80
C PRO A 60 25.01 -18.36 -25.48
N LEU A 61 24.30 -19.49 -25.50
CA LEU A 61 24.05 -20.39 -24.37
C LEU A 61 25.33 -20.86 -23.64
N GLY A 62 26.46 -21.01 -24.36
CA GLY A 62 27.76 -21.38 -23.77
C GLY A 62 28.38 -20.30 -22.87
N ARG A 63 27.85 -19.06 -22.92
CA ARG A 63 28.15 -17.96 -21.99
C ARG A 63 27.01 -17.73 -21.00
N GLN A 64 26.20 -18.74 -20.72
CA GLN A 64 25.13 -18.67 -19.72
C GLN A 64 25.45 -19.61 -18.53
N ALA A 65 26.11 -20.74 -18.78
CA ALA A 65 26.54 -21.69 -17.73
C ALA A 65 27.80 -21.27 -16.94
N ASP A 66 28.69 -20.46 -17.51
CA ASP A 66 29.83 -19.84 -16.79
C ASP A 66 29.37 -18.72 -15.82
N PHE A 67 28.06 -18.46 -15.71
CA PHE A 67 27.48 -17.35 -14.97
C PHE A 67 26.68 -17.77 -13.72
N ASP A 68 26.50 -19.08 -13.48
CA ASP A 68 25.76 -19.63 -12.33
C ASP A 68 26.63 -20.33 -11.26
N LEU A 69 27.96 -20.38 -11.42
CA LEU A 69 28.88 -21.00 -10.43
C LEU A 69 29.98 -20.03 -9.99
N ASP A 70 29.80 -19.40 -8.82
CA ASP A 70 30.59 -19.71 -7.61
C ASP A 70 30.41 -18.63 -6.53
N TYR A 71 29.68 -19.02 -5.48
CA TYR A 71 29.91 -18.53 -4.14
C TYR A 71 31.14 -19.28 -3.59
N HIS A 72 32.16 -18.51 -3.20
CA HIS A 72 33.40 -18.90 -2.51
C HIS A 72 34.57 -19.45 -3.37
N CYS A 73 35.50 -18.58 -3.77
CA CYS A 73 36.90 -18.63 -3.30
C CYS A 73 37.78 -17.51 -3.91
N SER A 74 38.68 -16.98 -3.08
CA SER A 74 39.75 -16.05 -3.43
C SER A 74 40.73 -16.64 -4.45
N GLY A 75 41.03 -15.92 -5.54
CA GLY A 75 42.16 -16.28 -6.41
C GLY A 75 42.15 -15.61 -7.78
N ASN A 76 42.99 -14.59 -7.94
CA ASN A 76 43.39 -13.86 -9.15
C ASN A 76 43.00 -14.40 -10.55
N GLY A 77 42.22 -13.59 -11.28
CA GLY A 77 42.01 -13.69 -12.74
C GLY A 77 40.70 -13.07 -13.21
N ARG A 78 40.45 -11.77 -12.95
CA ARG A 78 39.13 -11.12 -13.15
C ARG A 78 38.73 -10.98 -14.63
N LYS A 79 38.16 -12.03 -15.23
CA LYS A 79 37.17 -11.86 -16.31
C LYS A 79 35.89 -11.31 -15.67
N ARG A 80 35.66 -9.99 -15.81
CA ARG A 80 34.48 -9.32 -15.23
C ARG A 80 33.19 -9.86 -15.87
N VAL A 81 32.28 -10.33 -15.03
CA VAL A 81 30.97 -10.91 -15.37
C VAL A 81 30.12 -9.89 -16.13
N ARG A 82 29.82 -10.17 -17.41
CA ARG A 82 29.05 -9.29 -18.30
C ARG A 82 27.53 -9.27 -18.02
N TYR A 83 26.99 -10.26 -17.31
CA TYR A 83 25.56 -10.37 -17.00
C TYR A 83 25.06 -9.25 -16.09
N GLY A 84 25.82 -8.90 -15.04
CA GLY A 84 25.48 -7.78 -14.16
C GLY A 84 25.42 -6.41 -14.86
N LYS A 85 25.93 -6.28 -16.09
CA LYS A 85 25.90 -5.04 -16.87
C LYS A 85 24.57 -4.84 -17.61
N PHE A 86 23.91 -5.92 -18.03
CA PHE A 86 22.55 -5.84 -18.59
C PHE A 86 21.58 -5.35 -17.53
N ASP A 87 21.65 -5.91 -16.32
CA ASP A 87 20.79 -5.50 -15.21
C ASP A 87 20.97 -4.00 -14.86
N ILE A 88 22.21 -3.52 -14.83
CA ILE A 88 22.51 -2.08 -14.66
C ILE A 88 21.90 -1.24 -15.78
N ALA A 89 21.98 -1.69 -17.04
CA ALA A 89 21.39 -0.99 -18.18
C ALA A 89 19.85 -0.95 -18.08
N TRP A 90 19.21 -2.07 -17.73
CA TRP A 90 17.76 -2.13 -17.49
C TRP A 90 17.33 -1.23 -16.35
N LYS A 91 18.05 -1.25 -15.23
CA LYS A 91 17.81 -0.35 -14.10
C LYS A 91 17.90 1.12 -14.51
N ALA A 92 18.89 1.48 -15.32
CA ALA A 92 19.06 2.84 -15.83
C ALA A 92 17.90 3.25 -16.76
N LEU A 93 17.48 2.37 -17.67
CA LEU A 93 16.32 2.61 -18.55
C LEU A 93 15.02 2.77 -17.75
N PHE A 94 14.78 1.89 -16.77
CA PHE A 94 13.62 1.96 -15.89
C PHE A 94 13.60 3.27 -15.11
N SER A 95 14.71 3.60 -14.44
CA SER A 95 14.83 4.79 -13.61
C SER A 95 14.71 6.07 -14.44
N SER A 96 15.19 6.08 -15.68
CA SER A 96 15.05 7.22 -16.59
C SER A 96 13.60 7.45 -17.00
N ARG A 97 12.84 6.39 -17.26
CA ARG A 97 11.45 6.46 -17.72
C ARG A 97 10.45 6.72 -16.58
N TRP A 98 10.70 6.16 -15.39
CA TRP A 98 9.76 6.17 -14.26
C TRP A 98 10.39 6.71 -12.97
N ARG A 99 10.95 7.92 -13.01
CA ARG A 99 11.62 8.56 -11.85
C ARG A 99 10.75 8.66 -10.60
N GLU A 100 9.47 9.01 -10.77
CA GLU A 100 8.55 9.18 -9.63
C GLU A 100 8.24 7.84 -8.94
N LEU A 101 8.07 6.75 -9.70
CA LEU A 101 7.92 5.41 -9.13
C LEU A 101 9.16 5.01 -8.33
N VAL A 102 10.36 5.34 -8.82
CA VAL A 102 11.63 5.07 -8.11
C VAL A 102 11.75 5.85 -6.80
N LYS A 103 11.27 7.10 -6.75
CA LYS A 103 11.22 7.88 -5.50
C LYS A 103 10.26 7.25 -4.50
N HIS A 104 9.08 6.78 -4.94
CA HIS A 104 8.12 6.09 -4.07
C HIS A 104 8.68 4.78 -3.48
N PHE A 105 9.48 4.02 -4.24
CA PHE A 105 10.18 2.83 -3.73
C PHE A 105 11.19 3.14 -2.61
N GLN A 106 11.71 4.36 -2.53
CA GLN A 106 12.75 4.76 -1.56
C GLN A 106 12.17 5.43 -0.31
N VAL A 107 11.03 6.12 -0.41
CA VAL A 107 10.47 6.95 0.67
C VAL A 107 9.43 6.21 1.50
N ASN A 108 8.75 5.20 0.95
CA ASN A 108 7.66 4.54 1.67
C ASN A 108 7.69 3.00 1.50
N PRO A 109 8.52 2.28 2.28
CA PRO A 109 8.52 0.81 2.27
C PRO A 109 7.19 0.21 2.78
N LEU A 110 6.33 1.01 3.41
CA LEU A 110 5.15 0.55 4.17
C LEU A 110 3.80 0.98 3.59
N SER A 111 3.73 1.97 2.68
CA SER A 111 2.44 2.46 2.14
C SER A 111 1.99 1.78 0.85
N TYR A 112 2.78 0.84 0.33
CA TYR A 112 2.44 -0.01 -0.83
C TYR A 112 2.72 -1.49 -0.53
N LYS A 113 2.51 -1.89 0.74
CA LYS A 113 2.61 -3.28 1.23
C LYS A 113 1.40 -4.16 0.89
N SER A 114 0.68 -3.85 -0.20
CA SER A 114 -0.18 -4.85 -0.82
C SER A 114 0.53 -5.42 -2.06
N SER A 115 1.03 -6.64 -1.89
CA SER A 115 1.21 -7.64 -2.95
C SER A 115 2.57 -7.80 -3.66
N LEU A 116 3.67 -7.17 -3.26
CA LEU A 116 4.97 -7.37 -3.93
C LEU A 116 6.14 -7.57 -2.96
N GLU A 117 6.09 -8.64 -2.17
CA GLU A 117 7.29 -9.23 -1.56
C GLU A 117 7.45 -10.67 -2.08
N CYS A 118 8.13 -10.82 -3.21
CA CYS A 118 8.87 -12.05 -3.51
C CYS A 118 10.35 -11.72 -3.35
N ALA A 119 10.97 -12.32 -2.34
CA ALA A 119 12.40 -12.30 -2.09
C ALA A 119 13.12 -13.12 -3.18
N GLU A 120 13.28 -12.54 -4.37
CA GLU A 120 14.14 -13.04 -5.44
C GLU A 120 14.84 -11.84 -6.09
N THR A 121 16.02 -12.07 -6.66
CA THR A 121 16.83 -11.06 -7.36
C THR A 121 15.98 -10.15 -8.23
N PHE A 122 16.03 -8.83 -7.98
CA PHE A 122 15.18 -7.84 -8.64
C PHE A 122 15.45 -7.78 -10.15
N ASP A 123 14.65 -8.47 -10.95
CA ASP A 123 14.79 -8.50 -12.41
C ASP A 123 14.27 -7.20 -13.04
N TRP A 124 15.18 -6.27 -13.32
CA TRP A 124 14.85 -4.98 -13.94
C TRP A 124 14.31 -5.13 -15.37
N LYS A 125 14.67 -6.19 -16.09
CA LYS A 125 14.14 -6.47 -17.44
C LYS A 125 12.67 -6.84 -17.32
N GLN A 126 12.34 -7.79 -16.42
CA GLN A 126 10.96 -8.18 -16.17
C GLN A 126 10.12 -6.96 -15.78
N LYS A 127 10.60 -6.15 -14.83
CA LYS A 127 9.86 -4.97 -14.37
C LYS A 127 9.67 -3.92 -15.46
N TYR A 128 10.67 -3.70 -16.30
CA TYR A 128 10.57 -2.77 -17.43
C TYR A 128 9.46 -3.20 -18.39
N TRP A 129 9.44 -4.47 -18.80
CA TRP A 129 8.47 -4.97 -19.77
C TRP A 129 7.05 -5.07 -19.20
N GLU A 130 6.91 -5.52 -17.95
CA GLU A 130 5.62 -5.49 -17.23
C GLU A 130 5.05 -4.06 -17.19
N THR A 131 5.85 -3.08 -16.77
CA THR A 131 5.40 -1.68 -16.66
C THR A 131 5.15 -1.05 -18.03
N HIS A 132 5.94 -1.42 -19.05
CA HIS A 132 5.68 -1.00 -20.42
C HIS A 132 4.34 -1.55 -20.92
N LEU A 133 4.09 -2.85 -20.74
CA LEU A 133 2.85 -3.47 -21.20
C LEU A 133 1.63 -2.92 -20.45
N GLN A 134 1.76 -2.64 -19.15
CA GLN A 134 0.71 -1.94 -18.40
C GLN A 134 0.35 -0.59 -19.03
N ASN A 135 1.35 0.22 -19.42
CA ASN A 135 1.09 1.49 -20.12
C ASN A 135 0.41 1.26 -21.48
N CYS A 136 0.75 0.18 -22.19
CA CYS A 136 0.09 -0.18 -23.44
C CYS A 136 -1.38 -0.57 -23.21
N PHE A 137 -1.69 -1.34 -22.16
CA PHE A 137 -3.06 -1.66 -21.77
C PHE A 137 -3.83 -0.40 -21.34
N ASP A 138 -3.23 0.50 -20.57
CA ASP A 138 -3.87 1.76 -20.17
C ASP A 138 -4.20 2.64 -21.39
N ALA A 139 -3.25 2.81 -22.31
CA ALA A 139 -3.46 3.55 -23.56
C ALA A 139 -4.48 2.88 -24.48
N ALA A 140 -4.47 1.54 -24.54
CA ALA A 140 -5.46 0.78 -25.30
C ALA A 140 -6.87 0.94 -24.70
N ALA A 141 -6.98 0.99 -23.37
CA ALA A 141 -8.25 1.22 -22.68
C ALA A 141 -8.84 2.59 -23.04
N GLU A 142 -8.01 3.64 -23.05
CA GLU A 142 -8.42 4.98 -23.46
C GLU A 142 -9.00 5.01 -24.87
N ARG A 143 -8.36 4.31 -25.81
CA ARG A 143 -8.84 4.21 -27.19
C ARG A 143 -10.09 3.37 -27.33
N ALA A 144 -10.21 2.31 -26.55
CA ALA A 144 -11.37 1.43 -26.60
C ALA A 144 -12.61 2.02 -25.93
N MET A 145 -12.48 3.13 -25.17
CA MET A 145 -13.62 3.94 -24.70
C MET A 145 -14.28 4.77 -25.82
N LEU A 146 -13.67 4.86 -27.01
CA LEU A 146 -14.23 5.60 -28.13
C LEU A 146 -15.38 4.80 -28.80
N PRO A 147 -16.46 5.47 -29.26
CA PRO A 147 -17.59 4.80 -29.93
C PRO A 147 -17.22 3.99 -31.18
N SER A 148 -16.06 4.26 -31.77
CA SER A 148 -15.54 3.57 -32.96
C SER A 148 -14.87 2.23 -32.66
N PHE A 149 -14.77 1.83 -31.39
CA PHE A 149 -14.13 0.56 -31.02
C PHE A 149 -14.97 -0.63 -31.51
N ASN A 150 -14.34 -1.52 -32.27
CA ASN A 150 -14.98 -2.67 -32.93
C ASN A 150 -14.96 -3.95 -32.09
N GLY A 151 -14.45 -3.90 -30.85
CA GLY A 151 -14.34 -5.05 -29.95
C GLY A 151 -13.04 -5.86 -30.08
N CYS A 152 -12.22 -5.64 -31.11
CA CYS A 152 -10.95 -6.35 -31.31
C CYS A 152 -9.83 -5.69 -30.49
N VAL A 153 -9.56 -6.24 -29.31
CA VAL A 153 -8.62 -5.69 -28.34
C VAL A 153 -7.17 -5.74 -28.84
N GLY A 154 -6.76 -6.83 -29.47
CA GLY A 154 -5.39 -7.01 -29.96
C GLY A 154 -5.03 -6.03 -31.08
N GLU A 155 -6.03 -5.61 -31.86
CA GLU A 155 -5.87 -4.71 -33.00
C GLU A 155 -5.86 -3.22 -32.61
N ILE A 156 -6.05 -2.91 -31.31
CA ILE A 156 -5.99 -1.53 -30.84
C ILE A 156 -4.59 -0.96 -31.11
N GLN A 157 -4.58 0.16 -31.81
CA GLN A 157 -3.34 0.85 -32.13
C GLN A 157 -2.69 1.42 -30.86
N ILE A 158 -1.39 1.23 -30.70
CA ILE A 158 -0.62 1.80 -29.59
C ILE A 158 -0.11 3.20 -29.98
N PRO A 159 -0.15 4.20 -29.08
CA PRO A 159 0.39 5.52 -29.37
C PRO A 159 1.88 5.49 -29.77
N GLY A 160 2.23 6.18 -30.86
CA GLY A 160 3.61 6.25 -31.36
C GLY A 160 4.63 6.76 -30.33
N ALA A 161 4.19 7.53 -29.33
CA ALA A 161 5.04 7.92 -28.19
C ALA A 161 5.57 6.70 -27.41
N LEU A 162 4.73 5.68 -27.15
CA LEU A 162 5.14 4.45 -26.45
C LEU A 162 6.07 3.58 -27.30
N ILE A 163 5.84 3.55 -28.61
CA ILE A 163 6.65 2.83 -29.59
C ILE A 163 8.04 3.47 -29.70
N LYS A 164 8.10 4.80 -29.77
CA LYS A 164 9.37 5.54 -29.80
C LYS A 164 10.19 5.35 -28.53
N ILE A 165 9.55 5.20 -27.37
CA ILE A 165 10.23 4.98 -26.08
C ILE A 165 10.97 3.63 -26.04
N ILE A 166 10.44 2.58 -26.69
CA ILE A 166 11.17 1.31 -26.79
C ILE A 166 12.29 1.35 -27.83
N GLY A 167 12.42 2.46 -28.57
CA GLY A 167 13.44 2.69 -29.59
C GLY A 167 13.04 2.25 -30.99
N TYR A 168 11.76 1.96 -31.23
CA TYR A 168 11.27 1.59 -32.56
C TYR A 168 10.73 2.82 -33.29
N ASP A 169 11.18 3.01 -34.53
CA ASP A 169 10.69 4.00 -35.49
C ASP A 169 9.92 3.31 -36.62
N GLU A 170 8.63 3.63 -36.75
CA GLU A 170 7.73 3.09 -37.77
C GLU A 170 8.03 3.61 -39.19
N SER A 171 8.76 4.73 -39.30
CA SER A 171 9.09 5.34 -40.61
C SER A 171 10.29 4.68 -41.30
N ALA A 172 11.01 3.81 -40.59
CA ALA A 172 12.18 3.11 -41.10
C ALA A 172 11.78 1.84 -41.88
N LYS A 173 11.61 1.99 -43.20
CA LYS A 173 11.53 0.96 -44.26
C LYS A 173 10.74 -0.33 -43.96
N GLY A 174 9.56 -0.46 -44.58
CA GLY A 174 8.99 -1.72 -45.09
C GLY A 174 8.57 -2.81 -44.08
N SER A 175 8.87 -2.64 -42.80
CA SER A 175 8.54 -3.59 -41.73
C SER A 175 7.07 -3.46 -41.33
N MET A 176 6.41 -4.60 -41.19
CA MET A 176 5.03 -4.70 -40.73
C MET A 176 4.81 -3.96 -39.41
N HIS A 177 3.60 -3.43 -39.26
CA HIS A 177 3.05 -2.69 -38.13
C HIS A 177 2.96 -3.50 -36.80
N HIS A 178 3.90 -4.40 -36.51
CA HIS A 178 3.87 -5.35 -35.38
C HIS A 178 3.71 -4.62 -34.03
N TYR A 179 4.62 -3.69 -33.72
CA TYR A 179 4.54 -2.87 -32.50
C TYR A 179 3.50 -1.74 -32.59
N SER A 180 2.80 -1.58 -33.71
CA SER A 180 1.74 -0.59 -33.81
C SER A 180 0.46 -1.07 -33.12
N ARG A 181 0.33 -2.36 -32.81
CA ARG A 181 -0.87 -2.99 -32.26
C ARG A 181 -0.58 -3.64 -30.92
N LEU A 182 -1.57 -3.69 -30.04
CA LEU A 182 -1.44 -4.32 -28.72
C LEU A 182 -1.00 -5.79 -28.83
N CYS A 183 -1.49 -6.53 -29.82
CA CYS A 183 -1.15 -7.94 -30.02
C CYS A 183 0.35 -8.19 -30.17
N GLY A 184 1.08 -7.35 -30.92
CA GLY A 184 2.52 -7.50 -31.11
C GLY A 184 3.31 -7.27 -29.82
N HIS A 185 2.87 -6.33 -28.98
CA HIS A 185 3.48 -6.13 -27.65
C HIS A 185 3.21 -7.29 -26.71
N CYS A 186 1.99 -7.83 -26.70
CA CYS A 186 1.67 -9.00 -25.88
C CYS A 186 2.43 -10.25 -26.33
N GLN A 187 2.62 -10.45 -27.63
CA GLN A 187 3.37 -11.58 -28.18
C GLN A 187 4.83 -11.57 -27.73
N ASP A 188 5.51 -10.42 -27.82
CA ASP A 188 6.94 -10.33 -27.54
C ASP A 188 7.26 -10.14 -26.05
N PHE A 189 6.37 -9.46 -25.32
CA PHE A 189 6.64 -9.04 -23.94
C PHE A 189 5.70 -9.67 -22.90
N GLY A 190 4.66 -10.39 -23.31
CA GLY A 190 3.68 -11.02 -22.41
C GLY A 190 4.31 -12.00 -21.41
N CYS A 191 5.39 -12.69 -21.79
CA CYS A 191 6.04 -13.67 -20.90
C CYS A 191 6.71 -13.06 -19.65
N TYR A 192 6.97 -11.74 -19.66
CA TYR A 192 7.54 -11.00 -18.53
C TYR A 192 6.48 -10.47 -17.56
N VAL A 193 5.20 -10.57 -17.90
CA VAL A 193 4.13 -10.01 -17.07
C VAL A 193 3.85 -10.95 -15.91
N ARG A 194 3.91 -10.40 -14.69
CA ARG A 194 3.45 -11.05 -13.46
C ARG A 194 2.29 -10.28 -12.83
N CYS A 195 2.31 -8.96 -12.92
CA CYS A 195 1.28 -8.09 -12.37
C CYS A 195 0.61 -7.28 -13.48
N LEU A 196 -0.73 -7.28 -13.52
CA LEU A 196 -1.46 -6.49 -14.51
C LEU A 196 -2.74 -5.89 -13.92
N ARG A 197 -3.06 -4.68 -14.36
CA ARG A 197 -4.34 -4.02 -14.12
C ARG A 197 -5.15 -4.05 -15.41
N LEU A 198 -6.31 -4.68 -15.36
CA LEU A 198 -7.22 -4.82 -16.49
C LEU A 198 -8.54 -4.09 -16.22
N GLN A 199 -9.01 -3.33 -17.21
CA GLN A 199 -10.39 -2.84 -17.24
C GLN A 199 -11.31 -3.90 -17.82
N ASN A 200 -12.61 -3.79 -17.52
CA ASN A 200 -13.66 -4.72 -17.95
C ASN A 200 -13.59 -5.17 -19.42
N MET A 201 -13.27 -4.26 -20.33
CA MET A 201 -13.19 -4.55 -21.77
C MET A 201 -12.12 -5.59 -22.14
N PHE A 202 -11.09 -5.77 -21.30
CA PHE A 202 -10.04 -6.76 -21.46
C PHE A 202 -10.39 -8.10 -20.79
N CYS A 203 -11.53 -8.20 -20.11
CA CYS A 203 -12.01 -9.48 -19.59
C CYS A 203 -12.76 -10.22 -20.68
N ASN A 204 -12.01 -10.72 -21.67
CA ASN A 204 -12.56 -11.43 -22.83
C ASN A 204 -11.61 -12.54 -23.32
N LYS A 205 -12.12 -13.39 -24.22
CA LYS A 205 -11.37 -14.53 -24.78
C LYS A 205 -10.12 -14.11 -25.56
N GLU A 206 -10.16 -13.00 -26.30
CA GLU A 206 -9.02 -12.50 -27.07
C GLU A 206 -7.87 -12.11 -26.13
N THR A 207 -8.17 -11.43 -25.03
CA THR A 207 -7.16 -11.04 -24.03
C THR A 207 -6.55 -12.26 -23.36
N CYS A 208 -7.34 -13.30 -23.07
CA CYS A 208 -6.81 -14.58 -22.60
C CYS A 208 -5.76 -15.14 -23.58
N GLN A 209 -6.03 -15.11 -24.90
CA GLN A 209 -5.06 -15.54 -25.91
C GLN A 209 -3.82 -14.63 -25.99
N LEU A 210 -4.01 -13.31 -25.88
CA LEU A 210 -2.90 -12.35 -25.86
C LEU A 210 -1.96 -12.57 -24.66
N LEU A 211 -2.52 -12.97 -23.52
CA LEU A 211 -1.78 -13.23 -22.29
C LEU A 211 -1.42 -14.72 -22.12
N ALA A 212 -1.50 -15.54 -23.18
CA ALA A 212 -1.23 -16.98 -23.14
C ALA A 212 0.18 -17.32 -22.61
N SER A 213 1.16 -16.45 -22.87
CA SER A 213 2.55 -16.62 -22.43
C SER A 213 2.83 -16.05 -21.03
N SER A 214 1.87 -15.34 -20.43
CA SER A 214 2.00 -14.71 -19.12
C SER A 214 1.90 -15.73 -17.99
N GLN A 215 2.56 -15.45 -16.87
CA GLN A 215 2.44 -16.21 -15.61
C GLN A 215 1.94 -15.26 -14.54
N LEU A 216 0.67 -14.88 -14.63
CA LEU A 216 0.11 -13.81 -13.80
C LEU A 216 0.08 -14.24 -12.34
N GLN A 217 0.67 -13.40 -11.49
CA GLN A 217 0.69 -13.53 -10.03
C GLN A 217 -0.28 -12.55 -9.37
N CYS A 218 -0.38 -11.33 -9.90
CA CYS A 218 -1.26 -10.30 -9.38
C CYS A 218 -2.16 -9.74 -10.47
N LEU A 219 -3.47 -9.71 -10.21
CA LEU A 219 -4.44 -9.19 -11.15
C LEU A 219 -5.38 -8.19 -10.45
N LEU A 220 -5.37 -6.95 -10.94
CA LEU A 220 -6.28 -5.90 -10.49
C LEU A 220 -7.30 -5.61 -11.58
N LEU A 221 -8.57 -5.78 -11.26
CA LEU A 221 -9.68 -5.70 -12.19
C LEU A 221 -10.53 -4.47 -11.90
N ARG A 222 -10.85 -3.69 -12.93
CA ARG A 222 -11.63 -2.46 -12.80
C ARG A 222 -12.92 -2.50 -13.59
N ARG A 223 -14.01 -2.04 -12.97
CA ARG A 223 -15.30 -1.78 -13.63
C ARG A 223 -15.98 -3.01 -14.26
N ILE A 224 -15.71 -4.21 -13.74
CA ILE A 224 -16.41 -5.43 -14.16
C ILE A 224 -17.88 -5.29 -13.74
N SER A 225 -18.81 -5.45 -14.68
CA SER A 225 -20.24 -5.20 -14.42
C SER A 225 -21.21 -6.05 -15.22
N SER A 226 -20.74 -7.08 -15.92
CA SER A 226 -21.59 -7.97 -16.72
C SER A 226 -21.02 -9.37 -16.78
N ASP A 227 -21.91 -10.35 -16.90
CA ASP A 227 -21.59 -11.79 -16.92
C ASP A 227 -20.58 -12.14 -18.02
N ILE A 228 -20.65 -11.49 -19.19
CA ILE A 228 -19.68 -11.66 -20.29
C ILE A 228 -18.24 -11.37 -19.84
N HIS A 229 -18.06 -10.35 -18.98
CA HIS A 229 -16.75 -10.01 -18.45
C HIS A 229 -16.30 -11.03 -17.40
N ILE A 230 -17.23 -11.61 -16.64
CA ILE A 230 -16.94 -12.65 -15.66
C ILE A 230 -16.48 -13.93 -16.37
N ASP A 231 -17.15 -14.33 -17.45
CA ASP A 231 -16.74 -15.48 -18.27
C ASP A 231 -15.33 -15.28 -18.83
N GLY A 232 -15.07 -14.11 -19.43
CA GLY A 232 -13.74 -13.77 -19.93
C GLY A 232 -12.67 -13.72 -18.85
N LEU A 233 -13.01 -13.23 -17.65
CA LEU A 233 -12.14 -13.26 -16.49
C LEU A 233 -11.84 -14.70 -16.06
N CYS A 234 -12.85 -15.56 -15.93
CA CYS A 234 -12.67 -16.96 -15.56
C CYS A 234 -11.73 -17.68 -16.54
N MET A 235 -11.77 -17.35 -17.84
CA MET A 235 -10.78 -17.88 -18.80
C MET A 235 -9.34 -17.48 -18.46
N ILE A 236 -9.12 -16.21 -18.10
CA ILE A 236 -7.79 -15.68 -17.72
C ILE A 236 -7.32 -16.32 -16.40
N LEU A 237 -8.21 -16.42 -15.42
CA LEU A 237 -7.91 -17.02 -14.12
C LEU A 237 -7.56 -18.50 -14.25
N ASN A 238 -8.33 -19.27 -15.05
CA ASN A 238 -8.06 -20.69 -15.24
C ASN A 238 -6.68 -20.94 -15.86
N GLN A 239 -6.26 -20.09 -16.81
CA GLN A 239 -4.94 -20.18 -17.43
C GLN A 239 -3.80 -19.93 -16.43
N ASN A 240 -4.03 -19.14 -15.39
CA ASN A 240 -3.02 -18.71 -14.42
C ASN A 240 -3.35 -19.21 -12.99
N ARG A 241 -4.16 -20.27 -12.84
CA ARG A 241 -4.72 -20.71 -11.54
C ARG A 241 -3.67 -21.12 -10.52
N GLU A 242 -2.50 -21.59 -10.99
CA GLU A 242 -1.39 -22.02 -10.14
C GLU A 242 -0.47 -20.87 -9.73
N THR A 243 -0.47 -19.77 -10.48
CA THR A 243 0.45 -18.64 -10.27
C THR A 243 -0.21 -17.45 -9.58
N ILE A 244 -1.54 -17.26 -9.71
CA ILE A 244 -2.24 -16.14 -9.10
C ILE A 244 -2.22 -16.23 -7.58
N THR A 245 -1.52 -15.28 -6.96
CA THR A 245 -1.42 -15.10 -5.51
C THR A 245 -2.23 -13.90 -5.02
N SER A 246 -2.48 -12.91 -5.88
CA SER A 246 -3.25 -11.70 -5.53
C SER A 246 -4.31 -11.38 -6.56
N LEU A 247 -5.54 -11.18 -6.10
CA LEU A 247 -6.68 -10.81 -6.93
C LEU A 247 -7.42 -9.64 -6.28
N GLU A 248 -7.53 -8.52 -7.01
CA GLU A 248 -8.15 -7.29 -6.54
C GLU A 248 -9.24 -6.82 -7.51
N PHE A 249 -10.42 -6.49 -7.00
CA PHE A 249 -11.54 -5.94 -7.76
C PHE A 249 -11.82 -4.51 -7.28
N VAL A 250 -11.85 -3.55 -8.20
CA VAL A 250 -12.08 -2.14 -7.88
C VAL A 250 -13.20 -1.57 -8.74
N ASN A 251 -14.18 -0.92 -8.12
CA ASN A 251 -15.33 -0.33 -8.81
C ASN A 251 -16.13 -1.35 -9.65
N CYS A 252 -16.22 -2.60 -9.19
CA CYS A 252 -16.92 -3.69 -9.86
C CYS A 252 -18.38 -3.83 -9.35
N LYS A 253 -19.21 -4.56 -10.08
CA LYS A 253 -20.54 -5.01 -9.65
C LYS A 253 -20.53 -6.53 -9.71
N LEU A 254 -20.55 -7.18 -8.55
CA LEU A 254 -20.42 -8.63 -8.42
C LEU A 254 -21.62 -9.18 -7.65
N SER A 255 -22.21 -10.27 -8.15
CA SER A 255 -23.19 -11.07 -7.43
C SER A 255 -22.51 -12.22 -6.68
N LEU A 256 -23.26 -12.94 -5.83
CA LEU A 256 -22.72 -14.17 -5.23
C LEU A 256 -22.49 -15.26 -6.27
N VAL A 257 -23.25 -15.26 -7.37
CA VAL A 257 -23.06 -16.18 -8.49
C VAL A 257 -21.72 -15.90 -9.19
N ASP A 258 -21.37 -14.63 -9.39
CA ASP A 258 -20.09 -14.24 -9.98
C ASP A 258 -18.92 -14.66 -9.09
N LEU A 259 -19.02 -14.41 -7.78
CA LEU A 259 -18.00 -14.83 -6.82
C LEU A 259 -17.87 -16.36 -6.76
N GLU A 260 -18.98 -17.10 -6.81
CA GLU A 260 -18.97 -18.56 -6.86
C GLU A 260 -18.26 -19.07 -8.13
N ALA A 261 -18.52 -18.45 -9.30
CA ALA A 261 -17.87 -18.81 -10.56
C ALA A 261 -16.35 -18.53 -10.53
N ILE A 262 -15.96 -17.35 -10.01
CA ILE A 262 -14.55 -16.98 -9.82
C ILE A 262 -13.86 -17.95 -8.87
N CYS A 263 -14.43 -18.20 -7.69
CA CYS A 263 -13.87 -19.11 -6.69
C CYS A 263 -13.76 -20.54 -7.23
N SER A 264 -14.76 -21.01 -7.97
CA SER A 264 -14.75 -22.34 -8.60
C SER A 264 -13.59 -22.52 -9.58
N THR A 265 -13.25 -21.45 -10.31
CA THR A 265 -12.16 -21.45 -11.30
C THR A 265 -10.77 -21.51 -10.66
N LEU A 266 -10.62 -20.96 -9.46
CA LEU A 266 -9.34 -20.86 -8.75
C LEU A 266 -8.97 -22.15 -8.00
N VAL A 267 -9.88 -23.10 -7.87
CA VAL A 267 -9.59 -24.39 -7.20
C VAL A 267 -8.69 -25.24 -8.11
N ILE A 268 -7.55 -25.69 -7.57
CA ILE A 268 -6.59 -26.53 -8.29
C ILE A 268 -7.10 -27.98 -8.35
N GLU A 269 -7.10 -28.60 -9.53
CA GLU A 269 -7.52 -29.99 -9.69
C GLU A 269 -6.67 -30.95 -8.83
N GLY A 270 -7.34 -31.79 -8.03
CA GLY A 270 -6.68 -32.74 -7.13
C GLY A 270 -6.33 -32.20 -5.75
N ALA A 271 -6.50 -30.89 -5.49
CA ALA A 271 -6.35 -30.28 -4.17
C ALA A 271 -7.60 -29.47 -3.78
N GLN A 272 -8.02 -29.51 -2.52
CA GLN A 272 -9.04 -28.58 -1.99
C GLN A 272 -8.41 -27.22 -1.64
N ALA A 273 -7.57 -26.69 -2.53
CA ALA A 273 -6.76 -25.51 -2.28
C ALA A 273 -6.63 -24.63 -3.53
N HIS A 274 -6.41 -23.34 -3.31
CA HIS A 274 -6.07 -22.35 -4.32
C HIS A 274 -4.73 -21.68 -3.96
N ALA A 275 -4.07 -21.06 -4.94
CA ALA A 275 -2.81 -20.34 -4.70
C ALA A 275 -3.00 -18.92 -4.15
N VAL A 276 -4.23 -18.39 -4.19
CA VAL A 276 -4.53 -17.01 -3.77
C VAL A 276 -4.25 -16.80 -2.28
N LYS A 277 -3.41 -15.80 -2.00
CA LYS A 277 -3.02 -15.29 -0.68
C LYS A 277 -3.75 -14.00 -0.33
N HIS A 278 -3.96 -13.14 -1.32
CA HIS A 278 -4.58 -11.83 -1.14
C HIS A 278 -5.82 -11.72 -2.03
N PHE A 279 -6.99 -11.61 -1.41
CA PHE A 279 -8.24 -11.36 -2.11
C PHE A 279 -8.83 -10.04 -1.66
N SER A 280 -9.11 -9.14 -2.61
CA SER A 280 -9.60 -7.81 -2.31
C SER A 280 -10.74 -7.42 -3.23
N VAL A 281 -11.79 -6.87 -2.65
CA VAL A 281 -12.88 -6.18 -3.31
C VAL A 281 -12.93 -4.79 -2.67
N LYS A 282 -12.94 -3.74 -3.50
CA LYS A 282 -12.90 -2.34 -3.05
C LYS A 282 -13.84 -1.48 -3.86
N ALA A 283 -14.53 -0.56 -3.19
CA ALA A 283 -15.43 0.42 -3.80
C ALA A 283 -16.39 -0.23 -4.82
N SER A 284 -16.79 -1.49 -4.57
CA SER A 284 -17.51 -2.34 -5.51
C SER A 284 -18.89 -2.68 -4.95
N LYS A 285 -19.89 -2.78 -5.81
CA LYS A 285 -21.24 -3.13 -5.36
C LYS A 285 -21.42 -4.64 -5.36
N LEU A 286 -21.49 -5.23 -4.16
CA LEU A 286 -21.96 -6.60 -3.99
C LEU A 286 -23.49 -6.62 -4.03
N LEU A 287 -24.07 -7.22 -5.07
CA LEU A 287 -25.50 -7.07 -5.41
C LEU A 287 -26.45 -7.71 -4.38
N GLU A 288 -25.95 -8.67 -3.60
CA GLU A 288 -26.71 -9.41 -2.59
C GLU A 288 -26.23 -9.00 -1.18
N ALA A 289 -26.66 -7.84 -0.69
CA ALA A 289 -26.25 -7.32 0.62
C ALA A 289 -26.77 -8.13 1.82
N ASN A 290 -27.82 -8.96 1.61
CA ASN A 290 -28.42 -9.78 2.66
C ASN A 290 -28.62 -11.23 2.21
N PRO A 291 -27.55 -11.97 1.92
CA PRO A 291 -27.68 -13.36 1.54
C PRO A 291 -28.03 -14.20 2.77
N ALA A 292 -28.83 -15.26 2.58
CA ALA A 292 -29.17 -16.20 3.65
C ALA A 292 -27.97 -17.11 4.00
N SER A 293 -27.13 -17.42 3.01
CA SER A 293 -25.95 -18.25 3.15
C SER A 293 -24.98 -18.00 2.00
N PHE A 294 -23.69 -18.21 2.21
CA PHE A 294 -22.72 -18.18 1.12
C PHE A 294 -22.76 -19.47 0.28
N PRO A 295 -22.51 -19.35 -1.04
CA PRO A 295 -22.27 -20.49 -1.90
C PRO A 295 -21.10 -21.38 -1.43
N PRO A 296 -21.13 -22.70 -1.71
CA PRO A 296 -20.15 -23.64 -1.17
C PRO A 296 -18.70 -23.38 -1.58
N LYS A 297 -18.44 -22.95 -2.83
CA LYS A 297 -17.05 -22.70 -3.28
C LYS A 297 -16.51 -21.41 -2.70
N LEU A 298 -17.35 -20.38 -2.52
CA LEU A 298 -16.97 -19.20 -1.76
C LEU A 298 -16.58 -19.56 -0.31
N ILE A 299 -17.38 -20.39 0.38
CA ILE A 299 -17.02 -20.87 1.73
C ILE A 299 -15.69 -21.63 1.72
N SER A 300 -15.51 -22.56 0.77
CA SER A 300 -14.27 -23.32 0.63
C SER A 300 -13.05 -22.43 0.36
N PHE A 301 -13.23 -21.36 -0.42
CA PHE A 301 -12.20 -20.37 -0.70
C PHE A 301 -11.80 -19.61 0.57
N LEU A 302 -12.79 -19.05 1.30
CA LEU A 302 -12.55 -18.35 2.56
C LEU A 302 -11.94 -19.27 3.65
N SER A 303 -12.26 -20.56 3.59
CA SER A 303 -11.75 -21.59 4.51
C SER A 303 -10.35 -22.10 4.16
N SER A 304 -9.76 -21.64 3.05
CA SER A 304 -8.44 -22.10 2.61
C SER A 304 -7.33 -21.66 3.57
N ARG A 305 -6.29 -22.49 3.69
CA ARG A 305 -5.07 -22.15 4.43
C ARG A 305 -4.10 -21.26 3.66
N SER A 306 -4.36 -21.02 2.38
CA SER A 306 -3.51 -20.16 1.55
C SER A 306 -3.82 -18.68 1.74
N LEU A 307 -5.05 -18.34 2.15
CA LEU A 307 -5.52 -16.97 2.23
C LEU A 307 -4.91 -16.27 3.45
N GLU A 308 -4.07 -15.28 3.19
CA GLU A 308 -3.38 -14.46 4.19
C GLU A 308 -4.15 -13.15 4.46
N SER A 309 -4.74 -12.54 3.42
CA SER A 309 -5.53 -11.31 3.58
C SER A 309 -6.84 -11.31 2.79
N LEU A 310 -7.90 -10.83 3.44
CA LEU A 310 -9.21 -10.59 2.83
C LEU A 310 -9.59 -9.13 3.07
N SER A 311 -9.89 -8.43 1.99
CA SER A 311 -10.33 -7.03 2.02
C SER A 311 -11.65 -6.87 1.29
N LEU A 312 -12.66 -6.36 1.99
CA LEU A 312 -13.95 -5.95 1.46
C LEU A 312 -14.18 -4.52 1.96
N CYS A 313 -13.82 -3.51 1.17
CA CYS A 313 -13.74 -2.12 1.63
C CYS A 313 -14.61 -1.21 0.76
N ASP A 314 -15.45 -0.37 1.38
CA ASP A 314 -16.41 0.49 0.64
C ASP A 314 -17.33 -0.32 -0.30
N ASP A 315 -17.69 -1.54 0.10
CA ASP A 315 -18.41 -2.48 -0.77
C ASP A 315 -19.91 -2.55 -0.47
N HIS A 316 -20.36 -1.83 0.55
CA HIS A 316 -21.75 -1.81 1.02
C HIS A 316 -22.31 -3.22 1.27
N ILE A 317 -21.45 -4.13 1.77
CA ILE A 317 -21.78 -5.55 1.91
C ILE A 317 -22.97 -5.80 2.85
N GLY A 318 -23.22 -4.88 3.79
CA GLY A 318 -24.27 -4.99 4.78
C GLY A 318 -23.96 -6.00 5.89
N ARG A 319 -24.72 -5.89 6.99
CA ARG A 319 -24.46 -6.64 8.22
C ARG A 319 -24.49 -8.17 8.07
N ASN A 320 -25.37 -8.71 7.22
CA ASN A 320 -25.53 -10.15 7.05
C ASN A 320 -24.34 -10.76 6.30
N TYR A 321 -23.87 -10.08 5.25
CA TYR A 321 -22.69 -10.53 4.50
C TYR A 321 -21.44 -10.52 5.38
N ALA A 322 -21.23 -9.44 6.14
CA ALA A 322 -20.12 -9.34 7.09
C ALA A 322 -20.18 -10.46 8.15
N ASN A 323 -21.39 -10.72 8.69
CA ASN A 323 -21.61 -11.80 9.65
C ASN A 323 -21.26 -13.18 9.07
N LEU A 324 -21.76 -13.49 7.86
CA LEU A 324 -21.47 -14.76 7.19
C LEU A 324 -19.98 -14.92 6.87
N THR A 325 -19.31 -13.82 6.51
CA THR A 325 -17.85 -13.81 6.29
C THR A 325 -17.11 -14.18 7.57
N LEU A 326 -17.40 -13.50 8.68
CA LEU A 326 -16.75 -13.81 9.96
C LEU A 326 -17.06 -15.24 10.43
N ARG A 327 -18.31 -15.70 10.28
CA ARG A 327 -18.70 -17.07 10.63
C ARG A 327 -17.95 -18.10 9.80
N ALA A 328 -17.84 -17.92 8.48
CA ALA A 328 -17.09 -18.81 7.61
C ALA A 328 -15.61 -18.89 8.05
N LEU A 329 -14.99 -17.75 8.35
CA LEU A 329 -13.59 -17.68 8.80
C LEU A 329 -13.39 -18.34 10.18
N LEU A 330 -14.29 -18.10 11.14
CA LEU A 330 -14.26 -18.72 12.46
C LEU A 330 -14.50 -20.23 12.40
N ASP A 331 -15.46 -20.67 11.60
CA ASP A 331 -15.83 -22.08 11.46
C ASP A 331 -14.70 -22.90 10.83
N ALA A 332 -13.97 -22.29 9.90
CA ALA A 332 -12.80 -22.88 9.26
C ALA A 332 -11.53 -22.82 10.12
N SER A 333 -11.52 -22.01 11.19
CA SER A 333 -10.28 -21.63 11.90
C SER A 333 -9.22 -21.15 10.91
N SER A 334 -9.62 -20.19 10.08
CA SER A 334 -8.83 -19.68 8.96
C SER A 334 -7.44 -19.20 9.41
N SER A 335 -6.43 -19.40 8.55
CA SER A 335 -5.07 -18.89 8.74
C SER A 335 -4.91 -17.42 8.31
N LEU A 336 -6.02 -16.74 8.02
CA LEU A 336 -6.05 -15.34 7.66
C LEU A 336 -5.33 -14.48 8.70
N SER A 337 -4.39 -13.64 8.25
CA SER A 337 -3.70 -12.67 9.10
C SER A 337 -4.36 -11.31 9.12
N THR A 338 -5.04 -10.93 8.03
CA THR A 338 -5.64 -9.59 7.88
C THR A 338 -7.06 -9.69 7.37
N LEU A 339 -7.98 -9.10 8.11
CA LEU A 339 -9.38 -8.90 7.73
C LEU A 339 -9.69 -7.40 7.69
N GLU A 340 -9.94 -6.90 6.48
CA GLU A 340 -10.28 -5.50 6.21
C GLU A 340 -11.75 -5.42 5.80
N LEU A 341 -12.57 -4.76 6.61
CA LEU A 341 -14.02 -4.58 6.40
C LEU A 341 -14.43 -3.11 6.47
N SER A 342 -13.53 -2.14 6.26
CA SER A 342 -13.85 -0.73 6.42
C SER A 342 -14.96 -0.24 5.48
N ASP A 343 -15.68 0.77 5.93
CA ASP A 343 -16.62 1.57 5.12
C ASP A 343 -17.80 0.75 4.55
N ASN A 344 -18.37 -0.18 5.33
CA ASN A 344 -19.44 -1.09 4.87
C ASN A 344 -20.81 -0.92 5.57
N ASN A 345 -20.91 -0.03 6.57
CA ASN A 345 -22.13 0.18 7.36
C ASN A 345 -22.73 -1.14 7.92
N ILE A 346 -21.91 -1.89 8.68
CA ILE A 346 -22.26 -3.23 9.17
C ILE A 346 -22.86 -3.25 10.59
N SER A 347 -23.42 -2.15 11.09
CA SER A 347 -24.06 -2.16 12.42
C SER A 347 -25.09 -3.29 12.58
N GLY A 348 -25.05 -3.94 13.74
CA GLY A 348 -25.79 -5.14 14.10
C GLY A 348 -25.22 -6.44 13.53
N TRP A 349 -24.05 -6.45 12.88
CA TRP A 349 -23.51 -7.66 12.24
C TRP A 349 -23.18 -8.79 13.22
N LEU A 350 -23.00 -8.50 14.51
CA LEU A 350 -22.74 -9.51 15.54
C LEU A 350 -23.91 -9.70 16.50
N SER A 351 -25.12 -9.21 16.19
CA SER A 351 -26.27 -9.28 17.12
C SER A 351 -26.57 -10.69 17.63
N ASP A 352 -26.33 -11.71 16.80
CA ASP A 352 -26.54 -13.11 17.14
C ASP A 352 -25.48 -13.68 18.10
N PHE A 353 -24.31 -13.05 18.22
CA PHE A 353 -23.31 -13.43 19.22
C PHE A 353 -23.86 -13.24 20.63
N ARG A 354 -24.76 -12.25 20.82
CA ARG A 354 -25.45 -11.97 22.09
C ARG A 354 -26.57 -12.96 22.42
N CYS A 355 -27.29 -13.48 21.43
CA CYS A 355 -28.44 -14.37 21.66
C CYS A 355 -28.09 -15.71 22.35
N ASN A 356 -26.79 -15.99 22.55
CA ASN A 356 -26.30 -17.20 23.20
C ASN A 356 -25.57 -16.97 24.54
N SER A 357 -25.49 -15.73 25.06
CA SER A 357 -24.80 -15.43 26.34
C SER A 357 -25.70 -15.47 27.57
N SER A 358 -27.02 -15.32 27.41
CA SER A 358 -28.01 -15.46 28.50
C SER A 358 -28.48 -16.91 28.73
N ASN A 359 -28.18 -17.82 27.79
CA ASN A 359 -28.35 -19.26 27.97
C ASN A 359 -26.97 -19.90 28.13
N GLN A 360 -26.86 -20.91 29.00
CA GLN A 360 -25.67 -21.74 29.25
C GLN A 360 -25.22 -22.59 28.02
N ALA A 361 -25.41 -22.09 26.80
CA ALA A 361 -25.18 -22.78 25.53
C ALA A 361 -23.86 -22.41 24.83
N LEU A 362 -23.09 -21.42 25.31
CA LEU A 362 -21.69 -21.19 24.87
C LEU A 362 -20.67 -22.14 25.53
N SER A 363 -21.14 -23.13 26.29
CA SER A 363 -20.37 -24.37 26.46
C SER A 363 -20.29 -25.20 25.17
N SER A 364 -21.07 -24.86 24.13
CA SER A 364 -21.19 -25.65 22.89
C SER A 364 -20.85 -24.96 21.56
N TYR A 365 -20.64 -23.63 21.48
CA TYR A 365 -19.75 -23.09 20.44
C TYR A 365 -18.34 -23.50 20.80
N LYS A 366 -17.97 -24.68 20.29
CA LYS A 366 -16.79 -25.45 20.67
C LYS A 366 -15.62 -24.52 20.94
N LYS A 367 -15.03 -24.67 22.12
CA LYS A 367 -13.69 -24.19 22.54
C LYS A 367 -12.56 -24.42 21.52
N SER A 368 -12.84 -25.04 20.36
CA SER A 368 -11.91 -25.38 19.29
C SER A 368 -11.91 -24.42 18.10
N LYS A 369 -12.89 -23.51 17.94
CA LYS A 369 -12.99 -22.61 16.77
C LYS A 369 -12.46 -21.22 17.11
N SER A 370 -11.38 -20.82 16.46
CA SER A 370 -10.69 -19.55 16.69
C SER A 370 -9.81 -19.19 15.50
N MET A 371 -9.68 -17.89 15.22
CA MET A 371 -8.78 -17.36 14.21
C MET A 371 -7.41 -17.07 14.84
N GLN A 372 -6.63 -18.12 15.01
CA GLN A 372 -5.32 -18.11 15.69
C GLN A 372 -4.21 -17.40 14.91
N SER A 373 -4.49 -16.93 13.70
CA SER A 373 -3.54 -16.22 12.85
C SER A 373 -3.94 -14.77 12.59
N LEU A 374 -5.16 -14.36 12.96
CA LEU A 374 -5.66 -13.03 12.68
C LEU A 374 -4.96 -11.99 13.56
N ARG A 375 -4.16 -11.14 12.90
CA ARG A 375 -3.32 -10.11 13.50
C ARG A 375 -3.90 -8.71 13.30
N VAL A 376 -4.60 -8.49 12.19
CA VAL A 376 -5.17 -7.19 11.84
C VAL A 376 -6.67 -7.33 11.57
N LEU A 377 -7.47 -6.56 12.30
CA LEU A 377 -8.89 -6.39 12.09
C LEU A 377 -9.19 -4.90 11.90
N ASN A 378 -9.62 -4.52 10.70
CA ASN A 378 -10.06 -3.16 10.41
C ASN A 378 -11.57 -3.11 10.21
N LEU A 379 -12.23 -2.34 11.07
CA LEU A 379 -13.67 -2.10 11.10
C LEU A 379 -13.99 -0.60 11.00
N ARG A 380 -13.08 0.22 10.46
CA ARG A 380 -13.28 1.66 10.28
C ARG A 380 -14.55 1.98 9.49
N GLY A 381 -15.25 3.07 9.81
CA GLY A 381 -16.33 3.59 8.96
C GLY A 381 -17.56 2.69 8.85
N ASN A 382 -17.87 1.90 9.88
CA ASN A 382 -18.92 0.88 9.84
C ASN A 382 -20.21 1.25 10.57
N ASN A 383 -20.30 2.49 11.06
CA ASN A 383 -21.44 2.99 11.85
C ASN A 383 -21.73 2.09 13.08
N LEU A 384 -20.70 1.47 13.65
CA LEU A 384 -20.83 0.61 14.83
C LEU A 384 -21.30 1.43 16.04
N ARG A 385 -22.27 0.91 16.78
CA ARG A 385 -22.85 1.53 17.99
C ARG A 385 -22.46 0.75 19.23
N LYS A 386 -22.80 1.26 20.42
CA LYS A 386 -22.57 0.58 21.72
C LYS A 386 -22.81 -0.94 21.70
N ASN A 387 -23.96 -1.38 21.18
CA ASN A 387 -24.31 -2.81 21.17
C ASN A 387 -23.34 -3.64 20.32
N ASP A 388 -22.83 -3.06 19.23
CA ASP A 388 -21.85 -3.72 18.36
C ASP A 388 -20.50 -3.92 19.07
N LEU A 389 -20.10 -2.98 19.93
CA LEU A 389 -18.84 -3.07 20.70
C LEU A 389 -18.93 -4.11 21.82
N GLU A 390 -20.11 -4.23 22.45
CA GLU A 390 -20.40 -5.31 23.39
C GLU A 390 -20.35 -6.70 22.70
N ASP A 391 -20.91 -6.80 21.49
CA ASP A 391 -20.88 -8.05 20.71
C ASP A 391 -19.47 -8.35 20.18
N LEU A 392 -18.73 -7.33 19.74
CA LEU A 392 -17.33 -7.43 19.32
C LEU A 392 -16.45 -7.91 20.48
N THR A 393 -16.67 -7.43 21.69
CA THR A 393 -15.96 -7.89 22.90
C THR A 393 -16.08 -9.39 23.09
N SER A 394 -17.24 -9.96 22.78
CA SER A 394 -17.47 -11.41 22.83
C SER A 394 -16.74 -12.14 21.70
N ALA A 395 -16.65 -11.54 20.50
CA ALA A 395 -15.95 -12.10 19.36
C ALA A 395 -14.41 -12.06 19.50
N LEU A 396 -13.84 -11.03 20.13
CA LEU A 396 -12.40 -10.85 20.31
C LEU A 396 -11.73 -12.02 21.06
N ILE A 397 -12.47 -12.75 21.91
CA ILE A 397 -11.97 -13.96 22.59
C ILE A 397 -11.52 -15.04 21.60
N HIS A 398 -12.09 -15.04 20.38
CA HIS A 398 -11.74 -15.98 19.33
C HIS A 398 -10.57 -15.50 18.43
N MET A 399 -9.96 -14.35 18.73
CA MET A 399 -8.87 -13.71 17.99
C MET A 399 -7.66 -13.45 18.92
N PRO A 400 -7.05 -14.48 19.51
CA PRO A 400 -6.14 -14.31 20.64
C PRO A 400 -4.79 -13.69 20.28
N VAL A 401 -4.44 -13.58 18.99
CA VAL A 401 -3.18 -13.01 18.50
C VAL A 401 -3.36 -11.66 17.79
N LEU A 402 -4.51 -11.00 18.00
CA LEU A 402 -4.82 -9.73 17.35
C LEU A 402 -3.86 -8.63 17.84
N GLU A 403 -3.15 -8.01 16.90
CA GLU A 403 -2.17 -6.96 17.16
C GLU A 403 -2.67 -5.57 16.78
N THR A 404 -3.55 -5.48 15.79
CA THR A 404 -4.12 -4.23 15.30
C THR A 404 -5.64 -4.31 15.25
N LEU A 405 -6.27 -3.35 15.93
CA LEU A 405 -7.71 -3.13 15.89
C LEU A 405 -7.98 -1.69 15.47
N ASP A 406 -8.57 -1.53 14.28
CA ASP A 406 -9.02 -0.22 13.79
C ASP A 406 -10.55 -0.12 13.90
N LEU A 407 -10.99 0.85 14.70
CA LEU A 407 -12.40 1.15 14.96
C LEU A 407 -12.75 2.60 14.58
N ALA A 408 -11.86 3.30 13.86
CA ALA A 408 -12.05 4.70 13.54
C ALA A 408 -13.38 4.98 12.79
N ASP A 409 -13.89 6.20 12.89
CA ASP A 409 -15.11 6.64 12.21
C ASP A 409 -16.34 5.75 12.55
N ASN A 410 -16.47 5.37 13.83
CA ASN A 410 -17.61 4.63 14.34
C ASN A 410 -18.21 5.31 15.57
N PRO A 411 -19.48 5.74 15.53
CA PRO A 411 -20.12 6.55 16.57
C PRO A 411 -20.69 5.68 17.71
N PHE A 412 -19.80 5.02 18.47
CA PHE A 412 -20.18 4.18 19.60
C PHE A 412 -20.14 4.90 20.95
N GLU A 413 -19.58 6.11 20.99
CA GLU A 413 -19.58 7.01 22.15
C GLU A 413 -18.93 6.38 23.40
N ASP A 414 -19.00 7.08 24.54
CA ASP A 414 -18.44 6.65 25.82
C ASP A 414 -18.95 5.27 26.27
N ASP A 415 -20.23 5.01 26.06
CA ASP A 415 -20.84 3.75 26.45
C ASP A 415 -20.29 2.56 25.66
N GLY A 416 -19.94 2.76 24.39
CA GLY A 416 -19.37 1.72 23.54
C GLY A 416 -17.92 1.39 23.89
N ILE A 417 -17.08 2.39 24.16
CA ILE A 417 -15.68 2.13 24.55
C ILE A 417 -15.59 1.41 25.89
N LYS A 418 -16.50 1.73 26.83
CA LYS A 418 -16.58 1.06 28.14
C LYS A 418 -16.91 -0.43 28.01
N CYS A 419 -17.55 -0.88 26.93
CA CYS A 419 -17.76 -2.30 26.67
C CYS A 419 -16.45 -3.07 26.38
N LEU A 420 -15.42 -2.41 25.85
CA LEU A 420 -14.11 -3.03 25.57
C LEU A 420 -13.22 -3.13 26.81
N ILE A 421 -13.41 -2.26 27.81
CA ILE A 421 -12.58 -2.22 29.03
C ILE A 421 -12.48 -3.59 29.74
N PRO A 422 -13.58 -4.33 30.00
CA PRO A 422 -13.50 -5.64 30.61
C PRO A 422 -12.66 -6.65 29.82
N HIS A 423 -12.62 -6.51 28.48
CA HIS A 423 -11.77 -7.34 27.65
C HIS A 423 -10.28 -7.07 27.92
N PHE A 424 -9.87 -5.79 27.86
CA PHE A 424 -8.48 -5.38 28.12
C PHE A 424 -8.01 -5.75 29.53
N VAL A 425 -8.89 -5.60 30.54
CA VAL A 425 -8.58 -6.01 31.92
C VAL A 425 -8.42 -7.53 32.02
N LYS A 426 -9.24 -8.32 31.31
CA LYS A 426 -9.16 -9.79 31.35
C LYS A 426 -7.93 -10.33 30.61
N THR A 427 -7.50 -9.68 29.54
CA THR A 427 -6.36 -10.10 28.73
C THR A 427 -5.02 -9.52 29.21
N PHE A 428 -5.01 -8.82 30.35
CA PHE A 428 -3.86 -8.13 30.94
C PHE A 428 -2.52 -8.89 30.91
N GLU A 429 -2.53 -10.22 31.08
CA GLU A 429 -1.30 -11.02 31.11
C GLU A 429 -0.76 -11.46 29.73
N HIS A 430 -1.60 -11.45 28.68
CA HIS A 430 -1.29 -12.03 27.37
C HIS A 430 -1.98 -11.32 26.21
N PHE A 431 -2.16 -9.99 26.27
CA PHE A 431 -2.77 -9.24 25.18
C PHE A 431 -1.72 -8.81 24.15
N PRO A 432 -1.80 -9.26 22.88
CA PRO A 432 -0.83 -8.90 21.85
C PRO A 432 -1.17 -7.59 21.13
N LEU A 433 -2.28 -6.94 21.47
CA LEU A 433 -2.69 -5.70 20.81
C LEU A 433 -1.60 -4.64 21.00
N ALA A 434 -1.06 -4.18 19.89
CA ALA A 434 -0.01 -3.18 19.83
C ALA A 434 -0.52 -1.87 19.20
N ASN A 435 -1.60 -1.92 18.41
CA ASN A 435 -2.13 -0.79 17.66
C ASN A 435 -3.64 -0.69 17.85
N LEU A 436 -4.10 0.45 18.35
CA LEU A 436 -5.51 0.75 18.53
C LEU A 436 -5.84 2.10 17.89
N ASN A 437 -6.80 2.11 16.97
CA ASN A 437 -7.27 3.32 16.31
C ASN A 437 -8.74 3.59 16.70
N LEU A 438 -8.96 4.71 17.40
CA LEU A 438 -10.26 5.19 17.89
C LEU A 438 -10.54 6.61 17.39
N LYS A 439 -9.97 6.95 16.23
CA LYS A 439 -10.19 8.24 15.60
C LYS A 439 -11.67 8.47 15.31
N ASN A 440 -12.22 9.64 15.62
CA ASN A 440 -13.60 10.03 15.30
C ASN A 440 -14.64 8.97 15.74
N CYS A 441 -14.60 8.62 17.03
CA CYS A 441 -15.49 7.63 17.63
C CYS A 441 -16.59 8.26 18.51
N GLU A 442 -16.70 9.59 18.48
CA GLU A 442 -17.60 10.40 19.32
C GLU A 442 -17.32 10.19 20.83
N LEU A 443 -16.04 9.99 21.19
CA LEU A 443 -15.62 9.87 22.59
C LEU A 443 -15.60 11.23 23.27
N SER A 444 -16.11 11.29 24.50
CA SER A 444 -15.91 12.43 25.39
C SER A 444 -14.66 12.26 26.25
N CYS A 445 -14.27 13.31 26.97
CA CYS A 445 -13.22 13.25 27.99
C CYS A 445 -13.41 12.07 28.97
N ASN A 446 -14.64 11.78 29.36
CA ASN A 446 -14.93 10.72 30.36
C ASN A 446 -14.66 9.32 29.78
N GLY A 447 -15.17 9.04 28.57
CA GLY A 447 -14.92 7.76 27.91
C GLY A 447 -13.44 7.53 27.60
N ALA A 448 -12.74 8.57 27.16
CA ALA A 448 -11.29 8.50 26.93
C ALA A 448 -10.50 8.33 28.25
N THR A 449 -10.93 8.96 29.35
CA THR A 449 -10.32 8.79 30.67
C THR A 449 -10.43 7.35 31.14
N ASP A 450 -11.64 6.79 31.13
CA ASP A 450 -11.89 5.39 31.53
C ASP A 450 -11.03 4.40 30.72
N LEU A 451 -10.84 4.66 29.42
CA LEU A 451 -9.97 3.85 28.56
C LEU A 451 -8.49 4.00 28.92
N LEU A 452 -7.99 5.24 28.99
CA LEU A 452 -6.57 5.52 29.18
C LEU A 452 -6.07 5.01 30.53
N GLU A 453 -6.85 5.12 31.61
CA GLU A 453 -6.50 4.55 32.92
C GLU A 453 -6.22 3.05 32.83
N VAL A 454 -7.01 2.32 32.03
CA VAL A 454 -6.83 0.88 31.80
C VAL A 454 -5.62 0.62 30.92
N LEU A 455 -5.44 1.38 29.84
CA LEU A 455 -4.32 1.21 28.91
C LEU A 455 -2.95 1.51 29.56
N ILE A 456 -2.88 2.51 30.44
CA ILE A 456 -1.67 2.84 31.22
C ILE A 456 -1.27 1.68 32.12
N ALA A 457 -2.25 1.00 32.72
CA ALA A 457 -2.01 -0.09 33.64
C ALA A 457 -1.53 -1.38 32.95
N LEU A 458 -1.71 -1.53 31.63
CA LEU A 458 -1.41 -2.77 30.91
C LEU A 458 0.07 -3.19 31.05
N LYS A 459 0.29 -4.48 31.31
CA LYS A 459 1.63 -5.08 31.37
C LYS A 459 2.39 -4.96 30.05
N TYR A 460 1.67 -5.10 28.93
CA TYR A 460 2.20 -4.93 27.57
C TYR A 460 1.48 -3.73 26.96
N PRO A 461 2.07 -2.52 27.06
CA PRO A 461 1.42 -1.30 26.58
C PRO A 461 1.38 -1.27 25.04
N LEU A 462 0.45 -0.46 24.52
CA LEU A 462 0.34 -0.20 23.09
C LEU A 462 1.62 0.45 22.55
N THR A 463 1.90 0.15 21.28
CA THR A 463 2.93 0.85 20.50
C THR A 463 2.35 2.02 19.70
N SER A 464 1.06 1.97 19.37
CA SER A 464 0.34 3.02 18.65
C SER A 464 -1.07 3.22 19.19
N LEU A 465 -1.44 4.47 19.42
CA LEU A 465 -2.80 4.88 19.78
C LEU A 465 -3.20 6.11 18.96
N SER A 466 -4.40 6.08 18.36
CA SER A 466 -5.05 7.28 17.83
C SER A 466 -6.35 7.54 18.57
N LEU A 467 -6.48 8.76 19.09
CA LEU A 467 -7.69 9.35 19.68
C LEU A 467 -8.15 10.56 18.86
N ALA A 468 -7.59 10.74 17.66
CA ALA A 468 -7.80 11.93 16.85
C ALA A 468 -9.28 12.22 16.55
N ASP A 469 -9.61 13.48 16.32
CA ASP A 469 -10.96 13.94 15.95
C ASP A 469 -12.04 13.48 16.96
N ASN A 470 -11.71 13.42 18.25
CA ASN A 470 -12.67 13.26 19.36
C ASN A 470 -12.56 14.49 20.27
N ASP A 471 -13.67 15.19 20.57
CA ASP A 471 -13.64 16.40 21.40
C ASP A 471 -13.42 16.07 22.90
N LEU A 472 -12.16 15.81 23.27
CA LEU A 472 -11.77 15.40 24.62
C LEU A 472 -11.55 16.58 25.56
N GLY A 473 -11.17 17.74 25.02
CA GLY A 473 -10.89 18.95 25.78
C GLY A 473 -9.58 18.89 26.59
N SER A 474 -9.21 20.03 27.19
CA SER A 474 -7.96 20.16 27.96
C SER A 474 -7.82 19.25 29.20
N GLN A 475 -8.93 18.70 29.71
CA GLN A 475 -8.95 17.89 30.94
C GLN A 475 -8.26 16.54 30.78
N ILE A 476 -8.16 16.02 29.55
CA ILE A 476 -7.50 14.73 29.27
C ILE A 476 -5.95 14.84 29.29
N ALA A 477 -5.42 16.06 29.23
CA ALA A 477 -3.99 16.32 29.06
C ALA A 477 -3.08 15.68 30.13
N PRO A 478 -3.38 15.71 31.44
CA PRO A 478 -2.55 15.04 32.44
C PRO A 478 -2.43 13.53 32.17
N LEU A 479 -3.54 12.89 31.81
CA LEU A 479 -3.59 11.45 31.55
C LEU A 479 -2.88 11.06 30.24
N LEU A 480 -2.92 11.92 29.23
CA LEU A 480 -2.09 11.76 28.04
C LEU A 480 -0.59 11.90 28.37
N GLY A 481 -0.23 12.82 29.28
CA GLY A 481 1.11 12.94 29.84
C GLY A 481 1.56 11.64 30.51
N ASP A 482 0.73 11.10 31.41
CA ASP A 482 0.94 9.80 32.05
C ASP A 482 1.07 8.66 31.03
N PHE A 483 0.25 8.67 29.98
CA PHE A 483 0.33 7.68 28.90
C PHE A 483 1.67 7.73 28.14
N MET A 484 2.33 8.88 28.04
CA MET A 484 3.66 9.00 27.44
C MET A 484 4.76 8.33 28.28
N HIS A 485 4.53 8.02 29.57
CA HIS A 485 5.47 7.23 30.38
C HIS A 485 5.51 5.74 29.96
N THR A 486 4.52 5.28 29.20
CA THR A 486 4.50 3.92 28.64
C THR A 486 5.52 3.76 27.50
N SER A 487 5.60 2.58 26.88
CA SER A 487 6.45 2.38 25.69
C SER A 487 5.77 2.75 24.37
N ILE A 488 4.80 3.66 24.40
CA ILE A 488 4.12 4.19 23.22
C ILE A 488 5.15 4.78 22.24
N ARG A 489 5.02 4.43 20.95
CA ARG A 489 5.90 4.88 19.87
C ARG A 489 5.20 5.85 18.92
N SER A 490 3.89 5.71 18.74
CA SER A 490 3.09 6.59 17.90
C SER A 490 1.85 7.06 18.64
N LEU A 491 1.65 8.37 18.74
CA LEU A 491 0.48 8.95 19.39
C LEU A 491 -0.18 9.99 18.48
N ASP A 492 -1.42 9.73 18.11
CA ASP A 492 -2.23 10.64 17.29
C ASP A 492 -3.37 11.21 18.13
N ILE A 493 -3.21 12.47 18.49
CA ILE A 493 -4.13 13.29 19.29
C ILE A 493 -4.50 14.55 18.51
N LYS A 494 -4.60 14.44 17.18
CA LYS A 494 -5.07 15.51 16.32
C LYS A 494 -6.50 15.93 16.70
N ASP A 495 -6.76 17.23 16.71
CA ASP A 495 -8.11 17.81 16.87
C ASP A 495 -8.90 17.19 18.03
N ILE A 496 -8.29 17.17 19.21
CA ILE A 496 -8.97 16.68 20.44
C ILE A 496 -9.37 17.81 21.39
N GLY A 497 -9.28 19.06 20.95
CA GLY A 497 -9.67 20.23 21.76
C GLY A 497 -8.73 20.56 22.93
N LEU A 498 -7.42 20.25 22.84
CA LEU A 498 -6.50 20.53 23.96
C LEU A 498 -6.45 22.02 24.35
N GLY A 499 -6.39 22.93 23.38
CA GLY A 499 -6.17 24.35 23.62
C GLY A 499 -4.86 24.65 24.36
N SER A 500 -4.62 25.93 24.71
CA SER A 500 -3.39 26.32 25.40
C SER A 500 -3.25 25.70 26.79
N SER A 501 -4.33 25.52 27.55
CA SER A 501 -4.29 24.87 28.87
C SER A 501 -3.93 23.39 28.77
N GLY A 502 -4.46 22.67 27.78
CA GLY A 502 -4.14 21.25 27.59
C GLY A 502 -2.66 21.04 27.23
N PHE A 503 -2.08 21.88 26.37
CA PHE A 503 -0.64 21.78 26.08
C PHE A 503 0.26 22.15 27.27
N LEU A 504 -0.17 23.11 28.11
CA LEU A 504 0.54 23.42 29.35
C LEU A 504 0.57 22.21 30.28
N GLU A 505 -0.58 21.55 30.49
CA GLU A 505 -0.69 20.36 31.32
C GLU A 505 0.06 19.15 30.73
N LEU A 506 -0.02 18.94 29.41
CA LEU A 506 0.76 17.91 28.72
C LEU A 506 2.26 18.09 28.97
N ARG A 507 2.73 19.34 28.91
CA ARG A 507 4.14 19.66 29.16
C ARG A 507 4.53 19.36 30.62
N ILE A 508 3.69 19.75 31.59
CA ILE A 508 3.95 19.53 33.02
C ILE A 508 4.03 18.03 33.35
N ASN A 509 3.19 17.20 32.74
CA ASN A 509 3.09 15.77 33.05
C ASN A 509 3.96 14.87 32.15
N MET A 510 4.70 15.44 31.19
CA MET A 510 5.57 14.70 30.27
C MET A 510 6.75 14.03 31.00
N PRO A 511 7.06 12.75 30.73
CA PRO A 511 8.22 12.08 31.32
C PRO A 511 9.53 12.75 30.90
N ASP A 512 10.58 12.60 31.71
CA ASP A 512 11.93 13.11 31.37
C ASP A 512 12.53 12.46 30.11
N VAL A 513 12.12 11.22 29.80
CA VAL A 513 12.53 10.49 28.61
C VAL A 513 11.29 9.96 27.90
N VAL A 514 11.06 10.45 26.68
CA VAL A 514 9.90 10.08 25.87
C VAL A 514 10.34 9.10 24.76
N LYS A 515 9.60 8.00 24.59
CA LYS A 515 9.90 6.94 23.61
C LYS A 515 9.20 7.11 22.25
N LEU A 516 8.51 8.23 22.06
CA LEU A 516 7.78 8.51 20.82
C LEU A 516 8.72 8.63 19.63
N ILE A 517 8.29 8.02 18.53
CA ILE A 517 8.88 8.10 17.19
C ILE A 517 8.02 9.02 16.31
N SER A 518 6.70 8.97 16.47
CA SER A 518 5.77 9.86 15.78
C SER A 518 4.73 10.44 16.73
N ILE A 519 4.40 11.72 16.54
CA ILE A 519 3.28 12.36 17.24
C ILE A 519 2.50 13.27 16.29
N ASN A 520 1.18 13.25 16.41
CA ASN A 520 0.31 14.20 15.74
C ASN A 520 -0.52 14.97 16.78
N ILE A 521 -0.25 16.26 16.89
CA ILE A 521 -0.91 17.23 17.78
C ILE A 521 -1.63 18.32 16.97
N SER A 522 -1.81 18.11 15.66
CA SER A 522 -2.36 19.13 14.76
C SER A 522 -3.79 19.53 15.16
N GLU A 523 -4.22 20.73 14.74
CA GLU A 523 -5.60 21.21 14.89
C GLU A 523 -6.08 21.39 16.35
N ASN A 524 -5.17 21.42 17.34
CA ASN A 524 -5.53 21.56 18.76
C ASN A 524 -5.55 22.99 19.31
N ARG A 525 -5.34 24.01 18.46
CA ARG A 525 -5.43 25.45 18.82
C ARG A 525 -4.57 25.83 20.05
N GLY A 526 -3.39 25.22 20.21
CA GLY A 526 -2.57 25.38 21.42
C GLY A 526 -1.83 26.71 21.60
N GLY A 527 -1.72 27.53 20.55
CA GLY A 527 -1.00 28.80 20.58
C GLY A 527 0.48 28.62 20.92
N ILE A 528 1.03 29.51 21.76
CA ILE A 528 2.43 29.44 22.20
C ILE A 528 2.72 28.19 23.04
N GLN A 529 1.73 27.69 23.79
CA GLN A 529 1.90 26.51 24.66
C GLN A 529 2.17 25.24 23.84
N ALA A 530 1.60 25.11 22.64
CA ALA A 530 1.94 24.00 21.74
C ALA A 530 3.41 24.04 21.32
N ALA A 531 3.97 25.23 21.05
CA ALA A 531 5.37 25.36 20.69
C ALA A 531 6.31 25.11 21.88
N GLU A 532 5.93 25.54 23.08
CA GLU A 532 6.65 25.22 24.31
C GLU A 532 6.66 23.71 24.59
N PHE A 533 5.52 23.03 24.46
CA PHE A 533 5.41 21.58 24.54
C PHE A 533 6.32 20.89 23.51
N LEU A 534 6.28 21.32 22.24
CA LEU A 534 7.15 20.76 21.19
C LEU A 534 8.63 20.95 21.49
N GLY A 535 9.04 22.14 21.94
CA GLY A 535 10.43 22.41 22.28
C GLY A 535 10.94 21.46 23.36
N GLU A 536 10.13 21.20 24.38
CA GLU A 536 10.45 20.25 25.44
C GLU A 536 10.43 18.80 24.95
N LEU A 537 9.41 18.40 24.17
CA LEU A 537 9.30 17.07 23.59
C LEU A 537 10.53 16.73 22.73
N ILE A 538 10.95 17.63 21.85
CA ILE A 538 12.13 17.46 20.98
C ILE A 538 13.41 17.23 21.81
N SER A 539 13.51 17.88 22.97
CA SER A 539 14.66 17.71 23.87
C SER A 539 14.64 16.38 24.65
N LYS A 540 13.45 15.85 24.93
CA LYS A 540 13.23 14.64 25.75
C LYS A 540 13.02 13.36 24.92
N ALA A 541 12.69 13.48 23.63
CA ALA A 541 12.40 12.38 22.71
C ALA A 541 13.53 12.21 21.68
N SER A 542 14.59 11.47 22.02
CA SER A 542 15.73 11.27 21.11
C SER A 542 15.42 10.41 19.87
N GLU A 543 14.39 9.56 19.96
CA GLU A 543 13.95 8.67 18.88
C GLU A 543 12.86 9.30 17.98
N LEU A 544 12.49 10.57 18.22
CA LEU A 544 11.43 11.25 17.48
C LEU A 544 11.86 11.50 16.03
N VAL A 545 11.07 11.01 15.08
CA VAL A 545 11.32 11.06 13.64
C VAL A 545 10.31 11.97 12.92
N ASP A 546 9.04 11.92 13.33
CA ASP A 546 7.93 12.55 12.61
C ASP A 546 6.98 13.31 13.55
N VAL A 547 6.78 14.59 13.27
CA VAL A 547 5.90 15.46 14.08
C VAL A 547 4.90 16.16 13.16
N HIS A 548 3.61 16.01 13.46
CA HIS A 548 2.55 16.82 12.87
C HIS A 548 1.99 17.78 13.91
N ALA A 549 2.21 19.08 13.71
CA ALA A 549 1.75 20.14 14.60
C ALA A 549 1.11 21.31 13.83
N GLY A 550 0.52 20.99 12.68
CA GLY A 550 -0.19 21.97 11.86
C GLY A 550 -1.41 22.57 12.57
N TYR A 551 -1.85 23.73 12.11
CA TYR A 551 -3.10 24.36 12.55
C TYR A 551 -3.25 24.51 14.09
N ASN A 552 -2.18 24.86 14.79
CA ASN A 552 -2.17 25.06 16.24
C ASN A 552 -2.24 26.52 16.67
N LEU A 553 -2.46 27.46 15.73
CA LEU A 553 -2.51 28.91 15.99
C LEU A 553 -1.22 29.46 16.63
N MET A 554 -0.07 28.86 16.33
CA MET A 554 1.22 29.27 16.89
C MET A 554 1.59 30.71 16.47
N PRO A 555 1.92 31.61 17.42
CA PRO A 555 2.39 32.95 17.09
C PRO A 555 3.87 32.95 16.61
N PRO A 556 4.39 34.06 16.04
CA PRO A 556 5.72 34.09 15.44
C PRO A 556 6.86 33.67 16.39
N GLU A 557 6.72 33.97 17.69
CA GLU A 557 7.68 33.64 18.75
C GLU A 557 7.92 32.13 18.89
N SER A 558 6.94 31.31 18.49
CA SER A 558 7.02 29.84 18.52
C SER A 558 8.20 29.29 17.73
N LEU A 559 8.58 29.93 16.62
CA LEU A 559 9.71 29.46 15.81
C LEU A 559 11.03 29.56 16.56
N ASN A 560 11.22 30.58 17.39
CA ASN A 560 12.44 30.72 18.18
C ASN A 560 12.57 29.58 19.20
N ILE A 561 11.45 29.17 19.82
CA ILE A 561 11.40 28.06 20.76
C ILE A 561 11.77 26.75 20.06
N ILE A 562 11.11 26.46 18.94
CA ILE A 562 11.32 25.22 18.18
C ILE A 562 12.75 25.15 17.62
N CYS A 563 13.25 26.24 17.00
CA CYS A 563 14.61 26.27 16.45
C CYS A 563 15.67 26.12 17.56
N SER A 564 15.45 26.71 18.73
CA SER A 564 16.36 26.56 19.87
C SER A 564 16.41 25.11 20.36
N ALA A 565 15.25 24.45 20.44
CA ALA A 565 15.17 23.04 20.80
C ALA A 565 15.88 22.15 19.77
N LEU A 566 15.66 22.38 18.48
CA LEU A 566 16.31 21.63 17.40
C LEU A 566 17.83 21.79 17.39
N LYS A 567 18.38 22.96 17.76
CA LYS A 567 19.83 23.18 17.88
C LYS A 567 20.47 22.36 19.00
N ILE A 568 19.72 22.12 20.06
CA ILE A 568 20.18 21.37 21.23
C ILE A 568 19.96 19.87 21.03
N ALA A 569 18.86 19.50 20.39
CA ALA A 569 18.48 18.12 20.15
C ALA A 569 19.48 17.42 19.23
N LYS A 570 19.86 16.20 19.64
CA LYS A 570 20.69 15.28 18.84
C LYS A 570 19.85 14.15 18.25
N GLY A 571 18.55 14.40 18.07
CA GLY A 571 17.55 13.39 17.71
C GLY A 571 17.52 13.09 16.21
N GLU A 572 16.79 12.03 15.86
CA GLU A 572 16.61 11.52 14.50
C GLU A 572 15.45 12.19 13.74
N LEU A 573 15.11 13.45 14.08
CA LEU A 573 13.95 14.12 13.51
C LEU A 573 14.13 14.35 12.00
N GLN A 574 13.21 13.80 11.22
CA GLN A 574 13.24 13.86 9.75
C GLN A 574 12.18 14.81 9.21
N ARG A 575 11.01 14.88 9.87
CA ARG A 575 9.88 15.69 9.41
C ARG A 575 9.16 16.36 10.57
N MET A 576 8.88 17.65 10.38
CA MET A 576 8.05 18.46 11.26
C MET A 576 7.09 19.31 10.43
N ASP A 577 5.83 18.93 10.44
CA ASP A 577 4.75 19.64 9.75
C ASP A 577 4.17 20.73 10.66
N LEU A 578 4.40 21.99 10.29
CA LEU A 578 3.86 23.18 10.95
C LEU A 578 2.87 23.92 10.03
N THR A 579 2.37 23.28 8.97
CA THR A 579 1.45 23.90 8.01
C THR A 579 0.17 24.41 8.69
N GLY A 580 -0.43 25.48 8.15
CA GLY A 580 -1.62 26.09 8.74
C GLY A 580 -1.37 26.99 9.97
N ASN A 581 -0.15 27.05 10.51
CA ASN A 581 0.24 28.07 11.50
C ASN A 581 0.62 29.39 10.81
N GLN A 582 -0.37 30.12 10.29
CA GLN A 582 -0.20 31.26 9.38
C GLN A 582 0.76 32.35 9.90
N LYS A 583 0.81 32.59 11.21
CA LYS A 583 1.66 33.62 11.82
C LYS A 583 3.15 33.26 11.79
N LEU A 584 3.54 32.01 11.51
CA LEU A 584 4.95 31.60 11.39
C LEU A 584 5.57 32.03 10.05
N CYS A 585 4.75 32.28 9.02
CA CYS A 585 5.17 32.58 7.65
C CYS A 585 5.65 34.04 7.45
N GLN A 586 6.59 34.52 8.27
CA GLN A 586 7.26 35.81 8.04
C GLN A 586 8.60 35.60 7.31
N ALA A 587 8.93 36.48 6.36
CA ALA A 587 10.05 36.31 5.43
C ALA A 587 11.43 36.16 6.13
N ASP A 588 11.61 36.80 7.28
CA ASP A 588 12.86 36.74 8.06
C ASP A 588 13.11 35.36 8.71
N ASN A 589 12.06 34.54 8.85
CA ASN A 589 12.15 33.22 9.48
C ASN A 589 12.55 32.09 8.51
N LEU A 590 12.35 32.27 7.20
CA LEU A 590 12.62 31.23 6.19
C LEU A 590 14.11 30.91 6.05
N LEU A 591 14.99 31.88 6.29
CA LEU A 591 16.44 31.68 6.25
C LEU A 591 16.90 30.81 7.43
N ALA A 592 16.36 31.02 8.63
CA ALA A 592 16.68 30.22 9.80
C ALA A 592 16.24 28.76 9.64
N LEU A 593 15.13 28.50 8.97
CA LEU A 593 14.60 27.15 8.76
C LEU A 593 15.45 26.31 7.79
N SER A 594 16.14 26.97 6.85
CA SER A 594 16.99 26.30 5.86
C SER A 594 18.21 25.58 6.46
N GLU A 595 18.56 25.91 7.71
CA GLU A 595 19.66 25.28 8.46
C GLU A 595 19.33 23.84 8.91
N PHE A 596 18.05 23.49 9.00
CA PHE A 596 17.59 22.19 9.48
C PHE A 596 17.22 21.28 8.30
N GLN A 597 18.17 20.41 7.91
CA GLN A 597 18.01 19.47 6.81
C GLN A 597 18.35 18.04 7.23
N HIS A 598 17.59 17.08 6.71
CA HIS A 598 17.88 15.66 6.80
C HIS A 598 18.03 15.10 5.39
N ASN A 599 19.18 14.50 5.07
CA ASN A 599 19.51 13.99 3.73
C ASN A 599 19.33 15.01 2.57
N GLY A 600 19.50 16.31 2.85
CA GLY A 600 19.37 17.39 1.87
C GLY A 600 17.94 17.90 1.65
N GLU A 601 16.95 17.35 2.37
CA GLU A 601 15.57 17.83 2.39
C GLU A 601 15.29 18.62 3.68
N PRO A 602 14.45 19.66 3.64
CA PRO A 602 14.12 20.46 4.82
C PRO A 602 13.31 19.64 5.82
N ILE A 603 13.70 19.69 7.10
CA ILE A 603 12.98 19.00 8.18
C ILE A 603 11.62 19.66 8.43
N MET A 604 11.53 20.99 8.35
CA MET A 604 10.32 21.76 8.66
C MET A 604 9.50 22.08 7.41
N LEU A 605 8.22 21.70 7.44
CA LEU A 605 7.22 22.04 6.43
C LEU A 605 6.34 23.17 6.95
N ILE A 606 6.35 24.31 6.26
CA ILE A 606 5.55 25.49 6.57
C ILE A 606 4.77 25.90 5.32
N SER A 607 3.56 26.42 5.50
CA SER A 607 2.72 26.88 4.38
C SER A 607 3.41 27.97 3.56
N SER A 608 3.66 27.70 2.28
CA SER A 608 4.27 28.62 1.32
C SER A 608 3.23 29.54 0.69
N SER A 609 2.56 30.39 1.47
CA SER A 609 1.91 31.64 1.03
C SER A 609 0.97 32.19 2.10
N SER A 610 0.96 33.52 2.23
CA SER A 610 -0.15 34.27 2.82
C SER A 610 -1.35 34.21 1.86
N SER A 611 -2.03 33.08 1.79
CA SER A 611 -3.41 33.08 1.28
C SER A 611 -4.23 33.97 2.22
N GLN A 612 -4.85 34.99 1.65
CA GLN A 612 -5.61 36.06 2.32
C GLN A 612 -6.32 35.60 3.58
N ASP A 613 -6.28 36.45 4.61
CA ASP A 613 -7.13 36.42 5.80
C ASP A 613 -8.61 36.21 5.40
N THR A 614 -9.02 34.97 5.18
CA THR A 614 -10.39 34.58 5.46
C THR A 614 -10.41 34.39 6.97
N LEU A 615 -10.82 35.46 7.66
CA LEU A 615 -11.39 35.37 9.00
C LEU A 615 -12.33 34.16 8.99
N TYR A 616 -11.88 33.05 9.57
CA TYR A 616 -12.78 32.06 10.10
C TYR A 616 -13.42 32.77 11.30
N ASP A 617 -14.60 33.34 11.08
CA ASP A 617 -15.52 33.72 12.15
C ASP A 617 -15.76 32.45 12.97
N ASP A 618 -15.20 32.42 14.18
CA ASP A 618 -15.63 31.63 15.33
C ASP A 618 -14.76 32.07 16.53
N ASP A 619 -14.94 33.33 16.94
CA ASP A 619 -14.85 33.70 18.36
C ASP A 619 -16.27 33.44 18.93
N PRO A 620 -16.41 32.91 20.16
CA PRO A 620 -17.51 32.05 20.61
C PRO A 620 -18.93 32.64 20.56
#